data_AF-A0A1A3NU56-F1
#
_entry.id   AF-A0A1A3NU56-F1
#
_cell.length_a   1.000
_cell.length_b   1.000
_cell.length_c   1.000
_cell.angle_alpha   90.00
_cell.angle_beta   90.00
_cell.angle_gamma   90.00
#
_symmetry.space_group_name_H-M   'P 1'
#
loop_
_entity.id
_entity.type
_entity.pdbx_description
1 polymer ?
#
loop_
_entity_poly.entity_id
_entity_poly.type
_entity_poly.pdbx_seq_one_letter_code
_entity_poly.pdbx_strand_id
1 'polypeptide(L)'
;MSPNFTPTDPISTFGGFGIGNHGLDNVGGWNSGSQNVGLFNTGMLNLGIGNSGVGNSGLPLGPLQMLGIGNNGNYNQGLFLTGDHLIGIGPLHINAGALGGLPAAAADLGVNYGYGNVGNNNVGFFNTGDLNLGILNQGLGNLGLSNISPNPNNLMAGNIGAFNNGLANIGIGNTGSVNLGFGNVSPHFAVDPANPTMGNFGFFNNGLGNFGIANTGTGNGGFPIGNLAGLGIGNNGNFNHGLFNFGNHNLGIGLVGDNLIGIGPLSISSAALGQVLPGAAALPSWGYGNVGEGNIGFFNTGTLNLGIGNVSPNFTPTDPITTFGGFGIGNHGLDNVGGWNSGSQNVGLFNTGMLNLGIGNSGVGNSGLPLGPLQMLGIGNNGNYNQGLFLTGDHLIGIGPLHISSSMLG
;
A
#
# COMPACT_ATOMS: atom_id res chain seq x y z
N MET A 1 -91.70 3.01 -24.27
CA MET A 1 -92.48 2.91 -23.04
C MET A 1 -91.49 2.79 -21.91
N SER A 2 -91.21 3.91 -21.24
CA SER A 2 -90.31 3.94 -20.07
C SER A 2 -90.99 3.23 -18.89
N PRO A 3 -90.28 2.45 -18.08
CA PRO A 3 -90.87 1.91 -16.87
C PRO A 3 -91.06 3.04 -15.86
N ASN A 4 -92.29 3.20 -15.39
CA ASN A 4 -92.66 4.07 -14.28
C ASN A 4 -92.13 3.46 -12.98
N PHE A 5 -91.24 4.16 -12.28
CA PHE A 5 -90.90 3.84 -10.89
C PHE A 5 -91.89 4.55 -9.96
N THR A 6 -92.52 3.80 -9.05
CA THR A 6 -93.42 4.34 -8.01
C THR A 6 -92.68 4.51 -6.68
N PRO A 7 -93.02 5.52 -5.84
CA PRO A 7 -92.26 5.87 -4.62
C PRO A 7 -92.27 4.84 -3.47
N THR A 8 -92.82 3.65 -3.70
CA THR A 8 -92.99 2.59 -2.70
C THR A 8 -92.25 1.30 -3.05
N ASP A 9 -91.48 1.28 -4.14
CA ASP A 9 -90.40 0.30 -4.23
C ASP A 9 -89.47 0.58 -3.06
N PRO A 10 -89.13 -0.40 -2.20
CA PRO A 10 -88.25 -0.15 -1.08
C PRO A 10 -86.94 0.37 -1.66
N ILE A 11 -86.73 1.68 -1.52
CA ILE A 11 -85.42 2.30 -1.58
C ILE A 11 -84.66 1.62 -0.45
N SER A 12 -84.02 0.51 -0.78
CA SER A 12 -83.05 -0.14 0.08
C SER A 12 -81.97 0.91 0.32
N THR A 13 -82.04 1.55 1.48
CA THR A 13 -80.95 2.32 2.09
C THR A 13 -80.23 3.24 1.13
N PHE A 14 -80.62 4.53 1.07
CA PHE A 14 -79.74 5.59 0.56
C PHE A 14 -78.36 5.39 1.19
N GLY A 15 -77.42 4.92 0.38
CA GLY A 15 -76.20 4.32 0.88
C GLY A 15 -75.11 4.39 -0.16
N GLY A 16 -74.99 5.53 -0.84
CA GLY A 16 -73.91 5.76 -1.78
C GLY A 16 -74.27 6.42 -3.11
N PHE A 17 -73.26 6.94 -3.80
CA PHE A 17 -73.34 7.48 -5.16
C PHE A 17 -72.68 6.51 -6.16
N GLY A 18 -73.46 6.01 -7.14
CA GLY A 18 -72.98 5.16 -8.24
C GLY A 18 -73.73 3.83 -8.36
N ILE A 19 -73.16 2.84 -9.07
CA ILE A 19 -73.91 1.66 -9.55
C ILE A 19 -73.46 0.38 -8.82
N GLY A 20 -74.42 -0.50 -8.47
CA GLY A 20 -74.13 -1.85 -7.96
C GLY A 20 -73.55 -1.89 -6.54
N ASN A 21 -73.66 -0.79 -5.79
CA ASN A 21 -73.19 -0.75 -4.40
C ASN A 21 -74.20 -1.45 -3.47
N HIS A 22 -73.69 -2.24 -2.52
CA HIS A 22 -74.45 -2.87 -1.45
C HIS A 22 -73.97 -2.34 -0.09
N GLY A 23 -74.88 -1.80 0.72
CA GLY A 23 -74.59 -1.24 2.05
C GLY A 23 -74.76 0.29 2.11
N LEU A 24 -73.95 0.98 2.93
CA LEU A 24 -74.15 2.39 3.29
C LEU A 24 -73.06 3.31 2.72
N ASP A 25 -73.43 4.53 2.31
CA ASP A 25 -72.55 5.62 1.88
C ASP A 25 -71.38 5.28 0.93
N ASN A 26 -71.51 4.30 0.04
CA ASN A 26 -70.43 3.92 -0.89
C ASN A 26 -70.41 4.82 -2.14
N VAL A 27 -69.25 5.36 -2.53
CA VAL A 27 -69.08 6.16 -3.76
C VAL A 27 -68.34 5.36 -4.83
N GLY A 28 -68.84 5.35 -6.07
CA GLY A 28 -68.28 4.57 -7.17
C GLY A 28 -69.14 3.35 -7.46
N GLY A 29 -68.56 2.15 -7.62
CA GLY A 29 -69.36 1.02 -8.05
C GLY A 29 -68.93 -0.36 -7.58
N TRP A 30 -69.92 -1.26 -7.49
CA TRP A 30 -69.75 -2.67 -7.11
C TRP A 30 -69.06 -2.82 -5.74
N ASN A 31 -69.20 -1.82 -4.87
CA ASN A 31 -68.66 -1.89 -3.51
C ASN A 31 -69.66 -2.59 -2.58
N SER A 32 -69.15 -3.35 -1.62
CA SER A 32 -69.96 -4.01 -0.57
C SER A 32 -69.49 -3.57 0.81
N GLY A 33 -70.43 -3.16 1.68
CA GLY A 33 -70.15 -2.65 3.02
C GLY A 33 -70.43 -1.15 3.14
N SER A 34 -69.57 -0.39 3.82
CA SER A 34 -69.88 1.01 4.17
C SER A 34 -68.78 2.02 3.84
N GLN A 35 -69.13 3.20 3.32
CA GLN A 35 -68.22 4.34 3.13
C GLN A 35 -66.99 4.04 2.24
N ASN A 36 -67.08 3.07 1.34
CA ASN A 36 -66.01 2.80 0.38
C ASN A 36 -66.08 3.77 -0.80
N VAL A 37 -64.93 4.19 -1.31
CA VAL A 37 -64.80 5.07 -2.48
C VAL A 37 -63.97 4.37 -3.56
N GLY A 38 -64.57 4.13 -4.72
CA GLY A 38 -63.92 3.53 -5.89
C GLY A 38 -64.66 2.29 -6.40
N LEU A 39 -63.95 1.22 -6.76
CA LEU A 39 -64.53 0.05 -7.43
C LEU A 39 -64.25 -1.26 -6.69
N PHE A 40 -65.24 -2.14 -6.60
CA PHE A 40 -65.08 -3.52 -6.11
C PHE A 40 -64.51 -3.65 -4.69
N ASN A 41 -64.61 -2.61 -3.86
CA ASN A 41 -64.12 -2.67 -2.50
C ASN A 41 -65.10 -3.43 -1.59
N THR A 42 -64.59 -4.20 -0.64
CA THR A 42 -65.38 -4.94 0.36
C THR A 42 -64.98 -4.54 1.77
N GLY A 43 -65.96 -4.23 2.63
CA GLY A 43 -65.72 -3.83 4.02
C GLY A 43 -66.03 -2.34 4.23
N MET A 44 -65.15 -1.60 4.92
CA MET A 44 -65.43 -0.21 5.29
C MET A 44 -64.32 0.76 4.91
N LEU A 45 -64.66 2.00 4.55
CA LEU A 45 -63.70 3.12 4.41
C LEU A 45 -62.54 2.88 3.44
N ASN A 46 -62.68 1.94 2.49
CA ASN A 46 -61.63 1.68 1.52
C ASN A 46 -61.65 2.69 0.37
N LEU A 47 -60.49 3.19 -0.04
CA LEU A 47 -60.31 4.15 -1.12
C LEU A 47 -59.45 3.53 -2.24
N GLY A 48 -60.09 3.17 -3.36
CA GLY A 48 -59.43 2.66 -4.56
C GLY A 48 -60.16 1.49 -5.22
N ILE A 49 -59.41 0.48 -5.69
CA ILE A 49 -59.94 -0.63 -6.49
C ILE A 49 -59.68 -1.98 -5.81
N GLY A 50 -60.72 -2.76 -5.57
CA GLY A 50 -60.60 -4.16 -5.15
C GLY A 50 -59.96 -4.36 -3.77
N ASN A 51 -60.05 -3.36 -2.88
CA ASN A 51 -59.53 -3.50 -1.52
C ASN A 51 -60.54 -4.22 -0.62
N SER A 52 -60.06 -5.03 0.31
CA SER A 52 -60.87 -5.82 1.24
C SER A 52 -60.44 -5.55 2.69
N GLY A 53 -61.40 -5.26 3.56
CA GLY A 53 -61.19 -4.95 4.98
C GLY A 53 -61.57 -3.51 5.34
N VAL A 54 -60.82 -2.86 6.22
CA VAL A 54 -61.15 -1.52 6.73
C VAL A 54 -60.08 -0.49 6.41
N GLY A 55 -60.44 0.65 5.82
CA GLY A 55 -59.58 1.84 5.78
C GLY A 55 -58.35 1.72 4.88
N ASN A 56 -58.36 0.84 3.87
CA ASN A 56 -57.25 0.73 2.93
C ASN A 56 -57.25 1.87 1.91
N SER A 57 -56.09 2.41 1.55
CA SER A 57 -55.93 3.52 0.61
C SER A 57 -54.64 3.41 -0.21
N GLY A 58 -54.33 4.44 -1.01
CA GLY A 58 -53.12 4.51 -1.83
C GLY A 58 -51.88 4.95 -1.04
N LEU A 59 -50.75 5.13 -1.74
CA LEU A 59 -49.49 5.56 -1.11
C LEU A 59 -49.57 7.01 -0.60
N PRO A 60 -49.02 7.34 0.58
CA PRO A 60 -49.15 8.67 1.20
C PRO A 60 -48.46 9.81 0.45
N LEU A 61 -47.68 9.54 -0.61
CA LEU A 61 -46.97 10.53 -1.42
C LEU A 61 -47.05 10.17 -2.93
N GLY A 62 -47.29 11.16 -3.79
CA GLY A 62 -47.25 11.01 -5.27
C GLY A 62 -48.62 11.13 -5.96
N PRO A 63 -48.76 10.77 -7.24
CA PRO A 63 -50.04 10.87 -7.96
C PRO A 63 -51.06 9.76 -7.60
N LEU A 64 -50.67 8.78 -6.78
CA LEU A 64 -51.46 7.61 -6.41
C LEU A 64 -52.07 7.67 -4.99
N GLN A 65 -52.14 8.85 -4.38
CA GLN A 65 -52.57 9.02 -2.97
C GLN A 65 -53.96 8.46 -2.68
N MET A 66 -54.79 8.39 -3.72
CA MET A 66 -56.19 7.99 -3.64
C MET A 66 -56.46 6.61 -4.28
N LEU A 67 -55.43 5.90 -4.76
CA LEU A 67 -55.63 4.65 -5.48
C LEU A 67 -54.93 3.50 -4.77
N GLY A 68 -55.55 2.98 -3.72
CA GLY A 68 -55.20 1.66 -3.19
C GLY A 68 -55.71 0.58 -4.15
N ILE A 69 -54.90 -0.38 -4.55
CA ILE A 69 -55.34 -1.46 -5.44
C ILE A 69 -55.11 -2.79 -4.75
N GLY A 70 -56.15 -3.60 -4.56
CA GLY A 70 -56.00 -5.00 -4.13
C GLY A 70 -55.39 -5.17 -2.74
N ASN A 71 -55.51 -4.19 -1.84
CA ASN A 71 -55.05 -4.33 -0.46
C ASN A 71 -56.05 -5.17 0.34
N ASN A 72 -55.59 -6.23 0.98
CA ASN A 72 -56.39 -7.16 1.79
C ASN A 72 -55.95 -7.11 3.27
N GLY A 73 -56.84 -6.64 4.14
CA GLY A 73 -56.61 -6.39 5.56
C GLY A 73 -57.05 -4.98 5.96
N ASN A 74 -56.51 -4.44 7.05
CA ASN A 74 -56.96 -3.16 7.61
C ASN A 74 -55.85 -2.10 7.55
N TYR A 75 -56.22 -0.86 7.22
CA TYR A 75 -55.38 0.34 7.26
C TYR A 75 -54.09 0.25 6.42
N ASN A 76 -54.13 -0.48 5.29
CA ASN A 76 -53.01 -0.54 4.36
C ASN A 76 -53.00 0.67 3.41
N GLN A 77 -51.83 1.25 3.18
CA GLN A 77 -51.60 2.39 2.29
C GLN A 77 -50.66 1.97 1.14
N GLY A 78 -51.20 1.59 -0.02
CA GLY A 78 -50.36 0.98 -1.05
C GLY A 78 -51.07 0.20 -2.13
N LEU A 79 -50.35 -0.74 -2.75
CA LEU A 79 -50.87 -1.62 -3.79
C LEU A 79 -50.59 -3.09 -3.44
N PHE A 80 -51.55 -3.98 -3.61
CA PHE A 80 -51.45 -5.44 -3.45
C PHE A 80 -50.93 -5.90 -2.08
N LEU A 81 -51.17 -5.13 -1.03
CA LEU A 81 -50.75 -5.46 0.33
C LEU A 81 -51.65 -6.56 0.93
N THR A 82 -51.07 -7.47 1.71
CA THR A 82 -51.84 -8.47 2.47
C THR A 82 -51.35 -8.48 3.92
N GLY A 83 -52.24 -8.20 4.86
CA GLY A 83 -51.93 -7.96 6.27
C GLY A 83 -52.54 -6.64 6.76
N ASP A 84 -52.22 -6.22 7.98
CA ASP A 84 -52.77 -5.00 8.57
C ASP A 84 -51.69 -3.93 8.79
N HIS A 85 -52.08 -2.66 8.64
CA HIS A 85 -51.25 -1.48 8.84
C HIS A 85 -49.97 -1.53 8.02
N LEU A 86 -50.03 -1.78 6.71
CA LEU A 86 -48.86 -1.82 5.84
C LEU A 86 -48.78 -0.59 4.93
N ILE A 87 -47.58 -0.09 4.62
CA ILE A 87 -47.36 0.99 3.65
C ILE A 87 -46.37 0.51 2.58
N GLY A 88 -46.77 0.46 1.31
CA GLY A 88 -45.88 0.01 0.22
C GLY A 88 -46.56 -0.66 -0.98
N ILE A 89 -45.87 -1.60 -1.63
CA ILE A 89 -46.35 -2.33 -2.82
C ILE A 89 -46.05 -3.83 -2.66
N GLY A 90 -47.08 -4.65 -2.53
CA GLY A 90 -47.00 -6.11 -2.45
C GLY A 90 -46.06 -6.57 -1.32
N PRO A 91 -45.03 -7.39 -1.60
CA PRO A 91 -44.05 -7.80 -0.61
C PRO A 91 -43.06 -6.68 -0.20
N LEU A 92 -43.05 -5.54 -0.89
CA LEU A 92 -42.23 -4.37 -0.58
C LEU A 92 -43.04 -3.38 0.25
N HIS A 93 -43.17 -3.63 1.55
CA HIS A 93 -43.93 -2.78 2.46
C HIS A 93 -43.27 -2.65 3.84
N ILE A 94 -43.65 -1.60 4.57
CA ILE A 94 -43.34 -1.41 6.00
C ILE A 94 -44.62 -1.52 6.83
N ASN A 95 -44.53 -1.81 8.12
CA ASN A 95 -45.68 -1.75 9.02
C ASN A 95 -45.88 -0.31 9.54
N ALA A 96 -47.00 0.32 9.25
CA ALA A 96 -47.41 1.65 9.70
C ALA A 96 -47.44 1.78 11.24
N GLY A 97 -47.67 0.70 11.98
CA GLY A 97 -47.55 0.66 13.44
C GLY A 97 -46.12 0.93 13.92
N ALA A 98 -45.11 0.67 13.10
CA ALA A 98 -43.73 1.07 13.36
C ALA A 98 -43.50 2.58 13.28
N LEU A 99 -44.45 3.35 12.71
CA LEU A 99 -44.35 4.80 12.56
C LEU A 99 -45.10 5.59 13.66
N GLY A 100 -46.09 4.96 14.33
CA GLY A 100 -47.04 5.66 15.21
C GLY A 100 -47.04 5.26 16.70
N GLY A 101 -46.27 4.25 17.11
CA GLY A 101 -46.30 3.70 18.48
C GLY A 101 -45.09 3.98 19.35
N LEU A 102 -44.10 4.72 18.84
CA LEU A 102 -42.83 4.89 19.52
C LEU A 102 -42.78 6.29 20.14
N PRO A 103 -42.49 6.45 21.46
CA PRO A 103 -42.01 7.71 21.99
C PRO A 103 -40.93 8.28 21.06
N ALA A 104 -40.76 9.60 20.97
CA ALA A 104 -39.74 10.20 20.09
C ALA A 104 -38.32 9.63 20.32
N ALA A 105 -38.07 8.98 21.47
CA ALA A 105 -36.84 8.25 21.81
C ALA A 105 -36.79 6.76 21.38
N ALA A 106 -37.91 6.13 21.00
CA ALA A 106 -37.96 4.74 20.55
C ALA A 106 -38.18 4.60 19.03
N ALA A 107 -38.55 5.69 18.33
CA ALA A 107 -38.66 5.72 16.86
C ALA A 107 -37.31 5.56 16.16
N ASP A 108 -36.22 5.68 16.93
CA ASP A 108 -34.82 5.55 16.51
C ASP A 108 -34.21 4.17 16.88
N LEU A 109 -35.02 3.26 17.42
CA LEU A 109 -34.59 1.93 17.89
C LEU A 109 -35.21 0.81 17.05
N GLY A 110 -34.62 0.53 15.88
CA GLY A 110 -34.69 -0.80 15.26
C GLY A 110 -35.42 -0.92 13.93
N VAL A 111 -35.63 0.18 13.20
CA VAL A 111 -36.30 0.10 11.89
C VAL A 111 -35.29 -0.18 10.78
N ASN A 112 -35.50 -1.27 10.03
CA ASN A 112 -34.78 -1.51 8.79
C ASN A 112 -35.42 -0.73 7.63
N TYR A 113 -34.61 -0.07 6.83
CA TYR A 113 -35.00 0.57 5.57
C TYR A 113 -34.53 -0.26 4.38
N GLY A 114 -35.45 -0.63 3.48
CA GLY A 114 -35.17 -1.50 2.33
C GLY A 114 -35.62 -2.95 2.54
N TYR A 115 -35.21 -3.86 1.65
CA TYR A 115 -35.82 -5.20 1.56
C TYR A 115 -34.89 -6.33 2.03
N GLY A 116 -35.45 -7.32 2.72
CA GLY A 116 -34.75 -8.54 3.11
C GLY A 116 -33.74 -8.37 4.26
N ASN A 117 -33.73 -7.22 4.94
CA ASN A 117 -32.84 -6.99 6.08
C ASN A 117 -33.32 -7.74 7.34
N VAL A 118 -32.41 -8.34 8.08
CA VAL A 118 -32.63 -9.07 9.34
C VAL A 118 -31.82 -8.41 10.46
N GLY A 119 -32.44 -8.11 11.60
CA GLY A 119 -31.84 -7.35 12.71
C GLY A 119 -32.34 -5.90 12.74
N ASN A 120 -31.57 -4.95 13.27
CA ASN A 120 -32.03 -3.59 13.56
C ASN A 120 -31.29 -2.50 12.78
N ASN A 121 -31.99 -1.41 12.42
CA ASN A 121 -31.38 -0.18 11.88
C ASN A 121 -30.51 -0.39 10.63
N ASN A 122 -30.81 -1.40 9.80
CA ASN A 122 -30.12 -1.62 8.54
C ASN A 122 -30.76 -0.81 7.43
N VAL A 123 -29.96 -0.26 6.51
CA VAL A 123 -30.41 0.44 5.32
C VAL A 123 -29.87 -0.27 4.08
N GLY A 124 -30.76 -0.67 3.16
CA GLY A 124 -30.41 -1.33 1.89
C GLY A 124 -31.03 -2.72 1.76
N PHE A 125 -30.28 -3.69 1.24
CA PHE A 125 -30.84 -4.99 0.84
C PHE A 125 -30.11 -6.18 1.47
N PHE A 126 -30.89 -7.13 2.02
CA PHE A 126 -30.39 -8.41 2.50
C PHE A 126 -29.25 -8.32 3.54
N ASN A 127 -29.20 -7.23 4.31
CA ASN A 127 -28.24 -7.10 5.40
C ASN A 127 -28.69 -7.93 6.61
N THR A 128 -27.76 -8.56 7.33
CA THR A 128 -28.03 -9.32 8.56
C THR A 128 -27.22 -8.75 9.72
N GLY A 129 -27.86 -8.49 10.85
CA GLY A 129 -27.23 -7.86 12.02
C GLY A 129 -27.74 -6.42 12.21
N ASP A 130 -26.90 -5.52 12.71
CA ASP A 130 -27.33 -4.19 13.13
C ASP A 130 -26.54 -3.07 12.43
N LEU A 131 -27.20 -1.93 12.18
CA LEU A 131 -26.57 -0.69 11.69
C LEU A 131 -25.82 -0.82 10.36
N ASN A 132 -26.17 -1.79 9.50
CA ASN A 132 -25.49 -1.94 8.21
C ASN A 132 -26.12 -1.06 7.13
N LEU A 133 -25.29 -0.40 6.31
CA LEU A 133 -25.70 0.36 5.13
C LEU A 133 -25.14 -0.30 3.87
N GLY A 134 -26.01 -0.79 2.99
CA GLY A 134 -25.64 -1.34 1.68
C GLY A 134 -26.30 -2.69 1.39
N ILE A 135 -25.55 -3.64 0.86
CA ILE A 135 -26.10 -4.91 0.34
C ILE A 135 -25.34 -6.10 0.92
N LEU A 136 -26.07 -7.11 1.40
CA LEU A 136 -25.53 -8.39 1.86
C LEU A 136 -24.49 -8.28 2.98
N ASN A 137 -24.46 -7.18 3.73
CA ASN A 137 -23.55 -7.05 4.86
C ASN A 137 -24.02 -7.92 6.03
N GLN A 138 -23.08 -8.48 6.79
CA GLN A 138 -23.33 -9.32 7.95
C GLN A 138 -22.59 -8.76 9.17
N GLY A 139 -23.27 -8.62 10.30
CA GLY A 139 -22.68 -8.15 11.54
C GLY A 139 -23.11 -6.74 11.93
N LEU A 140 -22.19 -5.97 12.50
CA LEU A 140 -22.45 -4.65 13.06
C LEU A 140 -21.78 -3.55 12.24
N GLY A 141 -22.54 -2.53 11.84
CA GLY A 141 -22.02 -1.24 11.40
C GLY A 141 -21.26 -1.24 10.07
N ASN A 142 -21.52 -2.20 9.17
CA ASN A 142 -20.81 -2.25 7.89
C ASN A 142 -21.40 -1.26 6.87
N LEU A 143 -20.53 -0.68 6.03
CA LEU A 143 -20.89 0.17 4.92
C LEU A 143 -20.40 -0.43 3.59
N GLY A 144 -21.32 -0.73 2.68
CA GLY A 144 -21.01 -1.17 1.32
C GLY A 144 -21.56 -2.57 1.01
N LEU A 145 -20.74 -3.47 0.47
CA LEU A 145 -21.21 -4.71 -0.16
C LEU A 145 -20.58 -5.95 0.48
N SER A 146 -21.40 -6.87 0.96
CA SER A 146 -20.96 -8.21 1.41
C SER A 146 -19.82 -8.18 2.43
N ASN A 147 -19.78 -7.15 3.29
CA ASN A 147 -18.83 -7.11 4.39
C ASN A 147 -19.32 -7.97 5.55
N ILE A 148 -18.40 -8.65 6.24
CA ILE A 148 -18.68 -9.48 7.41
C ILE A 148 -17.89 -8.89 8.59
N SER A 149 -18.58 -8.41 9.62
CA SER A 149 -17.97 -7.99 10.88
C SER A 149 -18.44 -8.87 12.03
N PRO A 150 -17.54 -9.42 12.86
CA PRO A 150 -17.95 -10.05 14.11
C PRO A 150 -18.63 -9.02 15.02
N ASN A 151 -19.51 -9.47 15.92
CA ASN A 151 -20.11 -8.64 16.97
C ASN A 151 -19.43 -8.88 18.33
N PRO A 152 -18.19 -8.39 18.58
CA PRO A 152 -17.53 -8.76 19.81
C PRO A 152 -17.96 -7.89 21.00
N ASN A 153 -18.04 -6.55 20.92
CA ASN A 153 -18.08 -5.74 22.16
C ASN A 153 -18.65 -4.29 22.05
N ASN A 154 -19.77 -4.05 21.35
CA ASN A 154 -20.46 -2.74 21.38
C ASN A 154 -19.69 -1.52 20.84
N LEU A 155 -18.45 -1.69 20.35
CA LEU A 155 -17.71 -0.66 19.62
C LEU A 155 -18.02 -0.80 18.13
N MET A 156 -18.50 0.28 17.50
CA MET A 156 -18.78 0.32 16.06
C MET A 156 -17.47 0.18 15.26
N ALA A 157 -17.10 -1.06 14.96
CA ALA A 157 -15.91 -1.43 14.17
C ALA A 157 -16.31 -2.22 12.92
N GLY A 158 -17.37 -1.78 12.23
CA GLY A 158 -17.78 -2.35 10.95
C GLY A 158 -16.81 -2.02 9.83
N ASN A 159 -16.88 -2.78 8.74
CA ASN A 159 -16.03 -2.57 7.58
C ASN A 159 -16.66 -1.58 6.58
N ILE A 160 -15.83 -0.87 5.82
CA ILE A 160 -16.23 0.04 4.74
C ILE A 160 -15.70 -0.49 3.40
N GLY A 161 -16.56 -0.55 2.39
CA GLY A 161 -16.20 -1.01 1.05
C GLY A 161 -16.84 -2.35 0.72
N ALA A 162 -16.09 -3.32 0.20
CA ALA A 162 -16.67 -4.57 -0.29
C ALA A 162 -15.91 -5.82 0.11
N PHE A 163 -16.63 -6.90 0.42
CA PHE A 163 -16.08 -8.23 0.68
C PHE A 163 -15.03 -8.29 1.80
N ASN A 164 -15.03 -7.32 2.71
CA ASN A 164 -14.12 -7.33 3.85
C ASN A 164 -14.63 -8.28 4.94
N ASN A 165 -13.74 -9.00 5.60
CA ASN A 165 -14.04 -9.92 6.69
C ASN A 165 -13.22 -9.59 7.94
N GLY A 166 -13.88 -9.28 9.04
CA GLY A 166 -13.26 -8.90 10.31
C GLY A 166 -13.67 -7.50 10.75
N LEU A 167 -12.76 -6.73 11.34
CA LEU A 167 -13.09 -5.48 12.04
C LEU A 167 -12.42 -4.26 11.41
N ALA A 168 -13.20 -3.19 11.22
CA ALA A 168 -12.73 -1.86 10.82
C ALA A 168 -11.82 -1.83 9.58
N ASN A 169 -12.02 -2.76 8.63
CA ASN A 169 -11.30 -2.74 7.37
C ASN A 169 -11.95 -1.75 6.40
N ILE A 170 -11.14 -1.05 5.63
CA ILE A 170 -11.58 -0.11 4.59
C ILE A 170 -10.99 -0.56 3.25
N GLY A 171 -11.85 -0.72 2.24
CA GLY A 171 -11.46 -1.07 0.88
C GLY A 171 -12.11 -2.37 0.42
N ILE A 172 -11.37 -3.26 -0.25
CA ILE A 172 -11.95 -4.45 -0.88
C ILE A 172 -11.21 -5.73 -0.50
N GLY A 173 -11.96 -6.74 -0.05
CA GLY A 173 -11.45 -8.10 0.13
C GLY A 173 -10.41 -8.22 1.24
N ASN A 174 -10.37 -7.31 2.20
CA ASN A 174 -9.44 -7.41 3.32
C ASN A 174 -9.95 -8.40 4.37
N THR A 175 -9.05 -9.14 5.01
CA THR A 175 -9.36 -10.06 6.11
C THR A 175 -8.57 -9.67 7.37
N GLY A 176 -9.20 -9.71 8.55
CA GLY A 176 -8.57 -9.38 9.82
C GLY A 176 -9.04 -8.05 10.39
N SER A 177 -8.16 -7.32 11.06
CA SER A 177 -8.49 -6.03 11.69
C SER A 177 -7.70 -4.87 11.08
N VAL A 178 -8.39 -3.73 10.90
CA VAL A 178 -7.83 -2.39 10.58
C VAL A 178 -6.94 -2.37 9.34
N ASN A 179 -7.30 -3.10 8.28
CA ASN A 179 -6.63 -3.01 6.98
C ASN A 179 -7.23 -1.89 6.11
N LEU A 180 -6.39 -1.16 5.39
CA LEU A 180 -6.80 -0.15 4.42
C LEU A 180 -6.23 -0.49 3.04
N GLY A 181 -7.11 -0.77 2.08
CA GLY A 181 -6.75 -1.05 0.69
C GLY A 181 -7.39 -2.33 0.16
N PHE A 182 -6.62 -3.19 -0.51
CA PHE A 182 -7.16 -4.31 -1.28
C PHE A 182 -6.48 -5.63 -0.92
N GLY A 183 -7.27 -6.65 -0.60
CA GLY A 183 -6.79 -8.02 -0.43
C GLY A 183 -5.77 -8.20 0.68
N ASN A 184 -5.70 -7.28 1.65
CA ASN A 184 -4.76 -7.41 2.77
C ASN A 184 -5.28 -8.42 3.78
N VAL A 185 -4.37 -9.15 4.41
CA VAL A 185 -4.67 -10.14 5.45
C VAL A 185 -3.89 -9.77 6.71
N SER A 186 -4.60 -9.52 7.81
CA SER A 186 -4.01 -9.36 9.14
C SER A 186 -4.63 -10.34 10.15
N PRO A 187 -3.97 -10.58 11.29
CA PRO A 187 -4.62 -11.18 12.45
C PRO A 187 -5.87 -10.41 12.88
N HIS A 188 -6.81 -11.11 13.52
CA HIS A 188 -7.93 -10.48 14.19
C HIS A 188 -7.44 -9.98 15.56
N PHE A 189 -7.44 -8.66 15.75
CA PHE A 189 -7.16 -8.03 17.04
C PHE A 189 -8.26 -7.04 17.39
N ALA A 190 -8.40 -6.76 18.69
CA ALA A 190 -9.34 -5.78 19.19
C ALA A 190 -8.89 -4.37 18.79
N VAL A 191 -9.83 -3.56 18.30
CA VAL A 191 -9.58 -2.15 18.02
C VAL A 191 -9.60 -1.40 19.35
N ASP A 192 -8.43 -0.95 19.80
CA ASP A 192 -8.29 -0.03 20.93
C ASP A 192 -8.03 1.39 20.40
N PRO A 193 -8.99 2.33 20.50
CA PRO A 193 -8.78 3.71 20.08
C PRO A 193 -7.64 4.42 20.83
N ALA A 194 -7.30 3.99 22.05
CA ALA A 194 -6.20 4.57 22.82
C ALA A 194 -4.82 4.03 22.40
N ASN A 195 -4.78 2.84 21.79
CA ASN A 195 -3.58 2.23 21.25
C ASN A 195 -3.88 1.54 19.92
N PRO A 196 -4.04 2.33 18.83
CA PRO A 196 -4.48 1.81 17.55
C PRO A 196 -3.40 0.91 16.94
N THR A 197 -3.51 -0.39 17.18
CA THR A 197 -2.79 -1.37 16.37
C THR A 197 -3.33 -1.28 14.96
N MET A 198 -2.46 -1.05 13.98
CA MET A 198 -2.86 -0.98 12.59
C MET A 198 -2.68 -2.35 11.92
N GLY A 199 -3.63 -2.70 11.05
CA GLY A 199 -3.45 -3.75 10.06
C GLY A 199 -2.52 -3.28 8.96
N ASN A 200 -2.74 -3.75 7.73
CA ASN A 200 -1.89 -3.37 6.61
C ASN A 200 -2.51 -2.23 5.78
N PHE A 201 -1.65 -1.42 5.18
CA PHE A 201 -2.03 -0.40 4.20
C PHE A 201 -1.51 -0.78 2.81
N GLY A 202 -2.38 -0.77 1.81
CA GLY A 202 -2.04 -0.98 0.40
C GLY A 202 -2.65 -2.25 -0.18
N PHE A 203 -1.86 -3.08 -0.85
CA PHE A 203 -2.36 -4.19 -1.67
C PHE A 203 -1.71 -5.52 -1.28
N PHE A 204 -2.54 -6.53 -1.01
CA PHE A 204 -2.12 -7.93 -0.85
C PHE A 204 -1.05 -8.16 0.23
N ASN A 205 -0.95 -7.28 1.22
CA ASN A 205 -0.02 -7.48 2.32
C ASN A 205 -0.55 -8.53 3.29
N ASN A 206 0.35 -9.31 3.89
CA ASN A 206 0.03 -10.37 4.84
C ASN A 206 0.78 -10.16 6.16
N GLY A 207 0.07 -10.11 7.28
CA GLY A 207 0.63 -9.88 8.61
C GLY A 207 0.15 -8.56 9.21
N LEU A 208 1.04 -7.81 9.87
CA LEU A 208 0.68 -6.62 10.67
C LEU A 208 1.47 -5.39 10.25
N GLY A 209 0.82 -4.23 10.19
CA GLY A 209 1.49 -2.93 10.02
C GLY A 209 2.29 -2.77 8.73
N ASN A 210 2.07 -3.59 7.70
CA ASN A 210 2.81 -3.46 6.44
C ASN A 210 2.23 -2.32 5.59
N PHE A 211 3.09 -1.53 4.97
CA PHE A 211 2.72 -0.45 4.05
C PHE A 211 3.30 -0.72 2.65
N GLY A 212 2.42 -1.04 1.69
CA GLY A 212 2.75 -1.10 0.28
C GLY A 212 2.07 -2.26 -0.43
N ILE A 213 2.84 -3.08 -1.14
CA ILE A 213 2.33 -4.15 -2.01
C ILE A 213 2.99 -5.48 -1.66
N ALA A 214 2.18 -6.51 -1.42
CA ALA A 214 2.62 -7.90 -1.29
C ALA A 214 3.72 -8.14 -0.23
N ASN A 215 3.78 -7.31 0.81
CA ASN A 215 4.70 -7.54 1.92
C ASN A 215 4.15 -8.62 2.86
N THR A 216 5.02 -9.45 3.41
CA THR A 216 4.67 -10.51 4.37
C THR A 216 5.45 -10.35 5.67
N GLY A 217 4.76 -10.38 6.81
CA GLY A 217 5.35 -10.27 8.14
C GLY A 217 4.89 -9.00 8.85
N THR A 218 5.79 -8.33 9.58
CA THR A 218 5.42 -7.19 10.44
C THR A 218 6.17 -5.92 10.08
N GLY A 219 5.45 -4.81 9.91
CA GLY A 219 6.05 -3.47 9.83
C GLY A 219 6.93 -3.24 8.61
N ASN A 220 6.74 -4.00 7.52
CA ASN A 220 7.50 -3.77 6.29
C ASN A 220 6.94 -2.57 5.54
N GLY A 221 7.81 -1.77 4.94
CA GLY A 221 7.45 -0.55 4.25
C GLY A 221 8.38 -0.22 3.09
N GLY A 222 8.17 0.97 2.51
CA GLY A 222 9.04 1.49 1.48
C GLY A 222 10.28 2.16 2.05
N PHE A 223 11.05 2.80 1.17
CA PHE A 223 12.24 3.54 1.59
C PHE A 223 11.85 4.74 2.48
N PRO A 224 12.60 5.04 3.56
CA PRO A 224 12.29 6.12 4.49
C PRO A 224 12.63 7.51 3.91
N ILE A 225 12.27 7.77 2.66
CA ILE A 225 12.48 9.03 1.94
C ILE A 225 11.20 9.48 1.23
N GLY A 226 10.59 10.54 1.77
CA GLY A 226 9.42 11.19 1.17
C GLY A 226 8.29 10.22 0.82
N ASN A 227 7.74 10.36 -0.38
CA ASN A 227 6.63 9.54 -0.87
C ASN A 227 6.98 8.06 -1.05
N LEU A 228 8.27 7.71 -1.09
CA LEU A 228 8.70 6.33 -1.30
C LEU A 228 8.52 5.47 -0.04
N ALA A 229 8.24 6.09 1.12
CA ALA A 229 7.98 5.39 2.38
C ALA A 229 6.74 4.48 2.31
N GLY A 230 5.79 4.82 1.44
CA GLY A 230 4.60 4.01 1.18
C GLY A 230 4.76 2.92 0.13
N LEU A 231 5.92 2.84 -0.55
CA LEU A 231 6.16 1.89 -1.62
C LEU A 231 7.08 0.75 -1.17
N GLY A 232 6.65 0.01 -0.15
CA GLY A 232 7.27 -1.27 0.21
C GLY A 232 6.73 -2.36 -0.70
N ILE A 233 7.57 -3.07 -1.45
CA ILE A 233 7.10 -4.12 -2.35
C ILE A 233 7.75 -5.44 -2.02
N GLY A 234 6.96 -6.47 -1.75
CA GLY A 234 7.44 -7.86 -1.70
C GLY A 234 8.47 -8.14 -0.61
N ASN A 235 8.53 -7.31 0.45
CA ASN A 235 9.41 -7.58 1.57
C ASN A 235 8.87 -8.72 2.43
N ASN A 236 9.72 -9.65 2.85
CA ASN A 236 9.38 -10.81 3.66
C ASN A 236 10.18 -10.82 4.96
N GLY A 237 9.48 -10.87 6.09
CA GLY A 237 10.03 -10.82 7.44
C GLY A 237 9.57 -9.55 8.17
N ASN A 238 10.40 -8.99 9.05
CA ASN A 238 9.99 -7.86 9.89
C ASN A 238 10.81 -6.60 9.66
N PHE A 239 10.14 -5.45 9.65
CA PHE A 239 10.74 -4.11 9.62
C PHE A 239 11.70 -3.88 8.45
N ASN A 240 11.44 -4.50 7.30
CA ASN A 240 12.21 -4.23 6.09
C ASN A 240 11.67 -2.98 5.37
N HIS A 241 12.57 -2.15 4.88
CA HIS A 241 12.28 -0.92 4.15
C HIS A 241 12.88 -0.97 2.74
N GLY A 242 12.03 -0.87 1.73
CA GLY A 242 12.43 -0.87 0.32
C GLY A 242 11.72 -1.97 -0.46
N LEU A 243 12.47 -2.74 -1.26
CA LEU A 243 11.89 -3.67 -2.24
C LEU A 243 12.51 -5.07 -2.13
N PHE A 244 11.68 -6.11 -2.11
CA PHE A 244 12.07 -7.51 -2.22
C PHE A 244 13.13 -7.99 -1.22
N ASN A 245 13.15 -7.42 -0.01
CA ASN A 245 14.08 -7.84 1.03
C ASN A 245 13.54 -9.08 1.77
N PHE A 246 14.41 -10.05 2.05
CA PHE A 246 14.13 -11.26 2.81
C PHE A 246 14.96 -11.29 4.09
N GLY A 247 14.29 -11.41 5.24
CA GLY A 247 14.88 -11.37 6.58
C GLY A 247 14.33 -10.18 7.38
N ASN A 248 15.10 -9.60 8.28
CA ASN A 248 14.61 -8.57 9.20
C ASN A 248 15.48 -7.31 9.21
N HIS A 249 14.84 -6.15 9.42
CA HIS A 249 15.49 -4.85 9.58
C HIS A 249 16.43 -4.46 8.43
N ASN A 250 16.11 -4.89 7.20
CA ASN A 250 16.88 -4.51 6.02
C ASN A 250 16.40 -3.17 5.44
N LEU A 251 17.33 -2.35 4.97
CA LEU A 251 17.05 -1.11 4.23
C LEU A 251 17.68 -1.19 2.84
N GLY A 252 16.86 -1.44 1.81
CA GLY A 252 17.43 -1.66 0.49
C GLY A 252 16.55 -2.35 -0.54
N ILE A 253 17.21 -2.94 -1.53
CA ILE A 253 16.58 -3.68 -2.62
C ILE A 253 17.17 -5.08 -2.68
N GLY A 254 16.34 -6.12 -2.64
CA GLY A 254 16.76 -7.50 -2.92
C GLY A 254 17.76 -8.06 -1.91
N LEU A 255 17.73 -7.59 -0.66
CA LEU A 255 18.63 -8.04 0.39
C LEU A 255 18.17 -9.41 0.94
N VAL A 256 19.12 -10.28 1.28
CA VAL A 256 18.85 -11.57 1.92
C VAL A 256 19.72 -11.68 3.17
N GLY A 257 19.09 -11.74 4.33
CA GLY A 257 19.74 -11.73 5.64
C GLY A 257 19.09 -10.72 6.59
N ASP A 258 19.73 -10.45 7.73
CA ASP A 258 19.22 -9.51 8.72
C ASP A 258 20.13 -8.28 8.83
N ASN A 259 19.52 -7.14 9.12
CA ASN A 259 20.18 -5.88 9.45
C ASN A 259 21.12 -5.40 8.34
N LEU A 260 20.73 -5.56 7.07
CA LEU A 260 21.54 -5.14 5.92
C LEU A 260 21.08 -3.78 5.37
N ILE A 261 22.01 -3.00 4.85
CA ILE A 261 21.74 -1.77 4.09
C ILE A 261 22.43 -1.88 2.73
N GLY A 262 21.68 -1.68 1.63
CA GLY A 262 22.26 -1.68 0.28
C GLY A 262 21.36 -2.25 -0.82
N ILE A 263 21.97 -2.86 -1.82
CA ILE A 263 21.28 -3.44 -2.98
C ILE A 263 21.87 -4.82 -3.31
N GLY A 264 21.05 -5.86 -3.18
CA GLY A 264 21.43 -7.25 -3.47
C GLY A 264 22.72 -7.65 -2.76
N PRO A 265 23.75 -8.17 -3.48
CA PRO A 265 25.03 -8.53 -2.87
C PRO A 265 25.87 -7.33 -2.44
N LEU A 266 25.54 -6.10 -2.88
CA LEU A 266 26.19 -4.86 -2.48
C LEU A 266 25.51 -4.30 -1.22
N SER A 267 25.74 -4.98 -0.09
CA SER A 267 25.16 -4.60 1.19
C SER A 267 26.18 -4.64 2.30
N ILE A 268 26.00 -3.76 3.29
CA ILE A 268 26.75 -3.78 4.54
C ILE A 268 25.80 -4.11 5.70
N SER A 269 26.34 -4.68 6.77
CA SER A 269 25.61 -4.75 8.03
C SER A 269 25.39 -3.34 8.57
N SER A 270 24.18 -3.01 9.00
CA SER A 270 23.85 -1.72 9.63
C SER A 270 24.68 -1.46 10.90
N ALA A 271 25.13 -2.52 11.58
CA ALA A 271 26.06 -2.43 12.70
C ALA A 271 27.44 -1.87 12.30
N ALA A 272 27.87 -2.08 11.05
CA ALA A 272 29.12 -1.52 10.53
C ALA A 272 29.06 0.00 10.40
N LEU A 273 27.87 0.59 10.26
CA LEU A 273 27.68 2.04 10.22
C LEU A 273 27.84 2.69 11.61
N GLY A 274 27.54 1.95 12.69
CA GLY A 274 27.69 2.40 14.07
C GLY A 274 29.12 2.39 14.62
N GLN A 275 30.08 1.81 13.88
CA GLN A 275 31.50 1.86 14.26
C GLN A 275 32.20 3.16 13.85
N VAL A 276 31.44 4.16 13.38
CA VAL A 276 31.97 5.50 13.10
C VAL A 276 32.06 6.33 14.41
N LEU A 277 33.03 5.95 15.25
CA LEU A 277 33.78 6.68 16.31
C LEU A 277 33.06 7.17 17.60
N PRO A 278 33.70 6.97 18.79
CA PRO A 278 34.77 7.87 19.24
C PRO A 278 35.97 7.16 19.92
N GLY A 279 37.19 7.38 19.38
CA GLY A 279 38.47 7.14 20.08
C GLY A 279 39.50 6.29 19.33
N ALA A 280 40.54 6.96 18.81
CA ALA A 280 41.86 6.45 18.40
C ALA A 280 42.04 5.73 17.03
N ALA A 281 42.86 6.37 16.20
CA ALA A 281 43.85 5.83 15.26
C ALA A 281 43.45 5.24 13.88
N ALA A 282 42.23 4.77 13.64
CA ALA A 282 41.91 4.15 12.34
C ALA A 282 41.18 5.12 11.37
N LEU A 283 41.73 5.31 10.16
CA LEU A 283 41.01 6.02 9.09
C LEU A 283 39.89 5.12 8.51
N PRO A 284 38.66 5.63 8.32
CA PRO A 284 37.56 4.83 7.76
C PRO A 284 37.82 4.48 6.29
N SER A 285 37.49 3.24 5.91
CA SER A 285 37.50 2.79 4.52
C SER A 285 36.10 2.91 3.89
N TRP A 286 36.03 3.30 2.61
CA TRP A 286 34.79 3.43 1.83
C TRP A 286 34.80 2.54 0.59
N GLY A 287 33.68 1.88 0.29
CA GLY A 287 33.55 0.91 -0.80
C GLY A 287 33.64 -0.55 -0.34
N TYR A 288 33.83 -1.51 -1.24
CA TYR A 288 33.61 -2.94 -0.98
C TYR A 288 34.90 -3.77 -0.94
N GLY A 289 35.02 -4.67 0.05
CA GLY A 289 36.12 -5.62 0.14
C GLY A 289 37.48 -5.03 0.50
N ASN A 290 37.53 -3.78 0.97
CA ASN A 290 38.78 -3.16 1.42
C ASN A 290 39.23 -3.76 2.77
N VAL A 291 40.53 -3.99 2.95
CA VAL A 291 41.17 -4.50 4.17
C VAL A 291 42.22 -3.49 4.64
N GLY A 292 42.17 -3.06 5.90
CA GLY A 292 43.04 -2.01 6.45
C GLY A 292 42.34 -0.65 6.56
N GLU A 293 43.09 0.45 6.49
CA GLU A 293 42.63 1.77 6.93
C GLU A 293 42.59 2.80 5.80
N GLY A 294 41.58 3.67 5.78
CA GLY A 294 41.51 4.82 4.88
C GLY A 294 41.38 4.49 3.39
N ASN A 295 40.98 3.26 3.05
CA ASN A 295 40.90 2.81 1.66
C ASN A 295 39.58 3.22 1.02
N ILE A 296 39.62 3.83 -0.17
CA ILE A 296 38.44 4.24 -0.94
C ILE A 296 38.39 3.45 -2.25
N GLY A 297 37.31 2.70 -2.48
CA GLY A 297 37.09 1.91 -3.70
C GLY A 297 36.87 0.42 -3.42
N PHE A 298 37.44 -0.47 -4.23
CA PHE A 298 37.13 -1.90 -4.20
C PHE A 298 38.37 -2.77 -3.95
N PHE A 299 38.28 -3.74 -3.05
CA PHE A 299 39.28 -4.79 -2.81
C PHE A 299 40.70 -4.30 -2.49
N ASN A 300 40.85 -3.07 -2.01
CA ASN A 300 42.17 -2.55 -1.65
C ASN A 300 42.63 -3.11 -0.30
N THR A 301 43.91 -3.45 -0.17
CA THR A 301 44.51 -3.93 1.08
C THR A 301 45.61 -2.96 1.53
N GLY A 302 45.67 -2.60 2.81
CA GLY A 302 46.70 -1.70 3.35
C GLY A 302 46.14 -0.38 3.89
N THR A 303 46.96 0.67 3.88
CA THR A 303 46.56 2.03 4.27
C THR A 303 46.44 2.97 3.05
N LEU A 304 45.41 3.82 3.03
CA LEU A 304 45.22 4.97 2.12
C LEU A 304 45.33 4.61 0.62
N ASN A 305 44.64 3.55 0.20
CA ASN A 305 44.51 3.21 -1.22
C ASN A 305 43.25 3.82 -1.81
N LEU A 306 43.35 4.42 -3.01
CA LEU A 306 42.22 4.93 -3.77
C LEU A 306 42.12 4.21 -5.12
N GLY A 307 41.09 3.38 -5.30
CA GLY A 307 40.83 2.68 -6.56
C GLY A 307 40.48 1.21 -6.38
N ILE A 308 41.05 0.32 -7.19
CA ILE A 308 40.64 -1.10 -7.26
C ILE A 308 41.85 -2.02 -7.05
N GLY A 309 41.79 -2.90 -6.05
CA GLY A 309 42.75 -3.98 -5.87
C GLY A 309 44.18 -3.51 -5.58
N ASN A 310 44.37 -2.27 -5.12
CA ASN A 310 45.69 -1.81 -4.71
C ASN A 310 46.08 -2.47 -3.38
N VAL A 311 47.35 -2.82 -3.23
CA VAL A 311 47.92 -3.45 -2.05
C VAL A 311 49.07 -2.59 -1.54
N SER A 312 48.96 -2.06 -0.34
CA SER A 312 50.01 -1.31 0.33
C SER A 312 50.33 -1.92 1.70
N PRO A 313 51.52 -1.65 2.27
CA PRO A 313 51.76 -1.88 3.69
C PRO A 313 50.75 -1.11 4.55
N ASN A 314 50.51 -1.59 5.77
CA ASN A 314 49.84 -0.80 6.80
C ASN A 314 50.83 0.22 7.36
N PHE A 315 50.52 1.50 7.26
CA PHE A 315 51.29 2.59 7.87
C PHE A 315 50.36 3.54 8.60
N THR A 316 50.89 4.29 9.56
CA THR A 316 50.15 5.35 10.26
C THR A 316 50.34 6.65 9.50
N PRO A 317 49.27 7.28 8.99
CA PRO A 317 49.37 8.58 8.33
C PRO A 317 49.83 9.62 9.36
N THR A 318 50.97 10.27 9.11
CA THR A 318 51.37 11.48 9.83
C THR A 318 50.80 12.70 9.11
N ASP A 319 50.36 13.70 9.86
CA ASP A 319 50.00 15.00 9.29
C ASP A 319 51.28 15.85 9.13
N PRO A 320 51.58 16.42 7.94
CA PRO A 320 50.88 16.32 6.66
C PRO A 320 51.11 15.00 5.92
N ILE A 321 50.08 14.51 5.22
CA ILE A 321 50.09 13.24 4.50
C ILE A 321 51.06 13.32 3.32
N THR A 322 52.23 12.70 3.47
CA THR A 322 53.26 12.60 2.42
C THR A 322 53.37 11.19 1.82
N THR A 323 52.69 10.20 2.42
CA THR A 323 52.68 8.81 1.97
C THR A 323 51.25 8.30 1.84
N PHE A 324 50.95 7.66 0.72
CA PHE A 324 49.69 6.94 0.45
C PHE A 324 50.00 5.54 -0.08
N GLY A 325 48.99 4.65 -0.13
CA GLY A 325 49.19 3.30 -0.67
C GLY A 325 49.35 3.31 -2.18
N GLY A 326 48.24 3.45 -2.89
CA GLY A 326 48.23 3.62 -4.33
C GLY A 326 46.96 4.28 -4.85
N PHE A 327 47.09 4.97 -5.97
CA PHE A 327 45.96 5.53 -6.72
C PHE A 327 45.82 4.81 -8.06
N GLY A 328 44.66 4.19 -8.31
CA GLY A 328 44.34 3.49 -9.55
C GLY A 328 44.09 2.00 -9.35
N ILE A 329 44.68 1.12 -10.16
CA ILE A 329 44.27 -0.29 -10.25
C ILE A 329 45.44 -1.24 -10.01
N GLY A 330 45.34 -2.14 -9.03
CA GLY A 330 46.27 -3.25 -8.88
C GLY A 330 47.70 -2.85 -8.56
N ASN A 331 47.94 -1.64 -8.04
CA ASN A 331 49.28 -1.23 -7.63
C ASN A 331 49.69 -1.96 -6.35
N HIS A 332 50.96 -2.36 -6.24
CA HIS A 332 51.53 -3.03 -5.08
C HIS A 332 52.70 -2.24 -4.49
N GLY A 333 52.54 -1.70 -3.28
CA GLY A 333 53.57 -0.91 -2.57
C GLY A 333 53.06 0.46 -2.14
N LEU A 334 53.86 1.51 -2.29
CA LEU A 334 53.58 2.85 -1.76
C LEU A 334 53.63 3.94 -2.85
N ASP A 335 52.81 4.97 -2.72
CA ASP A 335 52.82 6.17 -3.57
C ASP A 335 52.71 5.91 -5.08
N ASN A 336 52.19 4.74 -5.47
CA ASN A 336 52.08 4.37 -6.88
C ASN A 336 50.81 4.96 -7.50
N VAL A 337 50.92 5.49 -8.71
CA VAL A 337 49.81 6.08 -9.48
C VAL A 337 49.66 5.39 -10.82
N GLY A 338 48.44 4.96 -11.16
CA GLY A 338 48.13 4.29 -12.42
C GLY A 338 47.77 2.83 -12.18
N GLY A 339 48.40 1.88 -12.88
CA GLY A 339 47.97 0.48 -12.84
C GLY A 339 49.08 -0.56 -12.85
N TRP A 340 48.92 -1.61 -12.06
CA TRP A 340 49.84 -2.75 -11.98
C TRP A 340 51.30 -2.37 -11.73
N ASN A 341 51.56 -1.23 -11.08
CA ASN A 341 52.92 -0.89 -10.67
C ASN A 341 53.29 -1.64 -9.38
N SER A 342 54.55 -2.04 -9.24
CA SER A 342 55.08 -2.69 -8.04
C SER A 342 56.31 -1.94 -7.50
N GLY A 343 56.34 -1.65 -6.20
CA GLY A 343 57.41 -0.88 -5.55
C GLY A 343 56.91 0.48 -5.05
N SER A 344 57.64 1.57 -5.28
CA SER A 344 57.24 2.88 -4.74
C SER A 344 57.34 4.05 -5.72
N GLN A 345 56.42 5.02 -5.61
CA GLN A 345 56.46 6.28 -6.36
C GLN A 345 56.49 6.11 -7.89
N ASN A 346 55.95 4.99 -8.40
CA ASN A 346 55.86 4.78 -9.84
C ASN A 346 54.59 5.41 -10.39
N VAL A 347 54.69 6.05 -11.55
CA VAL A 347 53.56 6.68 -12.25
C VAL A 347 53.41 6.05 -13.63
N GLY A 348 52.24 5.47 -13.92
CA GLY A 348 51.92 4.88 -15.21
C GLY A 348 51.49 3.41 -15.07
N LEU A 349 52.01 2.53 -15.92
CA LEU A 349 51.54 1.14 -16.00
C LEU A 349 52.70 0.14 -15.89
N PHE A 350 52.50 -0.96 -15.17
CA PHE A 350 53.44 -2.11 -15.13
C PHE A 350 54.88 -1.79 -14.73
N ASN A 351 55.13 -0.66 -14.08
CA ASN A 351 56.48 -0.32 -13.65
C ASN A 351 56.87 -1.11 -12.39
N THR A 352 58.12 -1.53 -12.30
CA THR A 352 58.66 -2.27 -11.15
C THR A 352 59.89 -1.57 -10.56
N GLY A 353 59.87 -1.24 -9.27
CA GLY A 353 60.97 -0.56 -8.59
C GLY A 353 60.55 0.78 -8.04
N MET A 354 61.36 1.83 -8.23
CA MET A 354 61.14 3.14 -7.60
C MET A 354 61.19 4.29 -8.59
N LEU A 355 60.31 5.29 -8.45
CA LEU A 355 60.37 6.55 -9.21
C LEU A 355 60.35 6.37 -10.75
N ASN A 356 59.70 5.32 -11.25
CA ASN A 356 59.58 5.11 -12.68
C ASN A 356 58.36 5.82 -13.27
N LEU A 357 58.55 6.54 -14.36
CA LEU A 357 57.49 7.26 -15.09
C LEU A 357 57.29 6.61 -16.47
N GLY A 358 56.12 6.03 -16.69
CA GLY A 358 55.69 5.52 -17.99
C GLY A 358 55.18 4.07 -17.93
N ILE A 359 55.62 3.22 -18.86
CA ILE A 359 55.07 1.88 -19.07
C ILE A 359 56.17 0.82 -18.99
N GLY A 360 56.04 -0.13 -18.08
CA GLY A 360 56.88 -1.34 -18.05
C GLY A 360 58.36 -1.07 -17.76
N ASN A 361 58.69 0.03 -17.08
CA ASN A 361 60.06 0.31 -16.68
C ASN A 361 60.43 -0.48 -15.42
N SER A 362 61.67 -0.94 -15.33
CA SER A 362 62.22 -1.73 -14.22
C SER A 362 63.48 -1.09 -13.67
N GLY A 363 63.55 -0.90 -12.36
CA GLY A 363 64.68 -0.30 -11.65
C GLY A 363 64.32 1.02 -10.98
N VAL A 364 65.25 1.97 -10.93
CA VAL A 364 65.08 3.24 -10.20
C VAL A 364 65.14 4.43 -11.15
N GLY A 365 64.16 5.34 -11.06
CA GLY A 365 64.25 6.66 -11.68
C GLY A 365 64.21 6.66 -13.21
N ASN A 366 63.63 5.63 -13.83
CA ASN A 366 63.50 5.60 -15.29
C ASN A 366 62.33 6.47 -15.74
N SER A 367 62.56 7.27 -16.78
CA SER A 367 61.55 8.13 -17.38
C SER A 367 61.70 8.15 -18.90
N GLY A 368 60.91 8.99 -19.58
CA GLY A 368 61.00 9.10 -21.03
C GLY A 368 62.07 10.07 -21.47
N LEU A 369 61.94 10.60 -22.70
CA LEU A 369 62.98 11.42 -23.30
C LEU A 369 63.18 12.75 -22.53
N PRO A 370 64.41 13.25 -22.39
CA PRO A 370 64.75 14.40 -21.54
C PRO A 370 63.99 15.69 -21.88
N LEU A 371 63.48 15.81 -23.10
CA LEU A 371 62.74 16.97 -23.57
C LEU A 371 61.53 16.54 -24.40
N GLY A 372 60.48 17.35 -24.34
CA GLY A 372 59.29 17.20 -25.17
C GLY A 372 58.16 16.38 -24.53
N PRO A 373 57.13 16.03 -25.31
CA PRO A 373 55.89 15.42 -24.79
C PRO A 373 56.10 14.03 -24.18
N LEU A 374 57.23 13.39 -24.45
CA LEU A 374 57.55 12.05 -23.97
C LEU A 374 58.31 12.04 -22.63
N GLN A 375 58.53 13.18 -21.97
CA GLN A 375 59.32 13.24 -20.74
C GLN A 375 58.82 12.33 -19.62
N MET A 376 57.51 12.13 -19.52
CA MET A 376 56.87 11.26 -18.53
C MET A 376 56.59 9.84 -19.05
N LEU A 377 56.92 9.54 -20.31
CA LEU A 377 56.63 8.26 -20.96
C LEU A 377 57.92 7.50 -21.24
N GLY A 378 58.56 6.98 -20.20
CA GLY A 378 59.56 5.93 -20.35
C GLY A 378 58.86 4.63 -20.70
N ILE A 379 59.34 3.87 -21.68
CA ILE A 379 58.74 2.59 -22.04
C ILE A 379 59.80 1.52 -21.98
N GLY A 380 59.63 0.50 -21.14
CA GLY A 380 60.48 -0.68 -21.14
C GLY A 380 61.95 -0.42 -20.82
N ASN A 381 62.28 0.65 -20.09
CA ASN A 381 63.65 0.90 -19.64
C ASN A 381 63.98 -0.04 -18.47
N ASN A 382 65.12 -0.72 -18.52
CA ASN A 382 65.59 -1.62 -17.49
C ASN A 382 66.97 -1.19 -16.95
N GLY A 383 67.05 -0.95 -15.66
CA GLY A 383 68.22 -0.38 -14.97
C GLY A 383 67.86 0.93 -14.28
N ASN A 384 68.83 1.78 -14.01
CA ASN A 384 68.65 2.97 -13.18
C ASN A 384 68.91 4.27 -13.95
N TYR A 385 68.06 5.27 -13.72
CA TYR A 385 68.18 6.64 -14.22
C TYR A 385 68.23 6.75 -15.75
N ASN A 386 67.53 5.86 -16.46
CA ASN A 386 67.41 5.94 -17.91
C ASN A 386 66.32 6.93 -18.33
N GLN A 387 66.61 7.76 -19.34
CA GLN A 387 65.68 8.71 -19.93
C GLN A 387 65.44 8.36 -21.39
N GLY A 388 64.36 7.63 -21.68
CA GLY A 388 64.15 7.15 -23.03
C GLY A 388 63.17 6.00 -23.17
N LEU A 389 63.38 5.20 -24.22
CA LEU A 389 62.54 4.05 -24.54
C LEU A 389 63.42 2.82 -24.77
N PHE A 390 63.06 1.68 -24.20
CA PHE A 390 63.67 0.37 -24.39
C PHE A 390 65.17 0.33 -24.07
N LEU A 391 65.61 1.13 -23.11
CA LEU A 391 67.01 1.19 -22.68
C LEU A 391 67.32 0.04 -21.73
N THR A 392 68.54 -0.52 -21.80
CA THR A 392 69.02 -1.53 -20.85
C THR A 392 70.42 -1.14 -20.39
N GLY A 393 70.58 -0.95 -19.09
CA GLY A 393 71.79 -0.38 -18.48
C GLY A 393 71.42 0.77 -17.55
N ASP A 394 72.43 1.50 -17.07
CA ASP A 394 72.23 2.62 -16.16
C ASP A 394 72.63 3.94 -16.83
N HIS A 395 71.93 5.01 -16.48
CA HIS A 395 72.23 6.39 -16.88
C HIS A 395 72.21 6.62 -18.39
N LEU A 396 71.36 5.91 -19.14
CA LEU A 396 71.26 6.04 -20.59
C LEU A 396 70.21 7.06 -21.01
N ILE A 397 70.45 7.76 -22.12
CA ILE A 397 69.51 8.69 -22.74
C ILE A 397 69.33 8.32 -24.20
N GLY A 398 68.11 8.04 -24.65
CA GLY A 398 67.83 7.73 -26.05
C GLY A 398 66.75 6.69 -26.29
N ILE A 399 66.87 5.93 -27.38
CA ILE A 399 65.88 4.94 -27.82
C ILE A 399 66.60 3.64 -28.20
N GLY A 400 66.41 2.59 -27.41
CA GLY A 400 66.99 1.27 -27.63
C GLY A 400 68.51 1.33 -27.85
N PRO A 401 69.04 0.81 -28.97
CA PRO A 401 70.47 0.87 -29.26
C PRO A 401 70.98 2.28 -29.61
N LEU A 402 70.09 3.24 -29.94
CA LEU A 402 70.43 4.63 -30.21
C LEU A 402 70.37 5.41 -28.90
N HIS A 403 71.41 5.28 -28.08
CA HIS A 403 71.51 5.98 -26.81
C HIS A 403 72.91 6.52 -26.55
N ILE A 404 72.99 7.45 -25.62
CA ILE A 404 74.23 7.95 -25.03
C ILE A 404 74.23 7.68 -23.53
N SER A 405 75.41 7.48 -22.95
CA SER A 405 75.57 7.54 -21.49
C SER A 405 75.48 9.00 -21.07
N SER A 406 74.66 9.31 -20.05
CA SER A 406 74.54 10.66 -19.52
C SER A 406 75.84 11.16 -18.89
N SER A 407 76.76 10.27 -18.51
CA SER A 407 78.11 10.62 -18.08
C SER A 407 78.96 11.27 -19.19
N MET A 408 78.55 11.18 -20.46
CA MET A 408 79.22 11.84 -21.59
C MET A 408 78.69 13.26 -21.88
N LEU A 409 77.72 13.75 -21.11
CA LEU A 409 77.11 15.09 -21.25
C LEU A 409 77.63 16.12 -20.22
N GLY A 410 78.74 15.81 -19.54
CA GLY A 410 79.39 16.68 -18.56
C GLY A 410 80.04 17.92 -19.15
#